data_AF-A0A136A2D6-F1
#
_entry.id   AF-A0A136A2D6-F1
#
_cell.length_a   1.000
_cell.length_b   1.000
_cell.length_c   1.000
_cell.angle_alpha   90.00
_cell.angle_beta   90.00
_cell.angle_gamma   90.00
#
_symmetry.space_group_name_H-M   'P 1'
#
loop_
_entity.id
_entity.type
_entity.pdbx_description
1 polymer ?
#
loop_
_entity_poly.entity_id
_entity_poly.type
_entity_poly.pdbx_seq_one_letter_code
_entity_poly.pdbx_strand_id
1 'polypeptide(L)'
;MEFKQYDVIKVLEISNPKKLQGRGSCLGYCSPKIGDVGTIVEIYTTPCLGYDIECSDEKGVTKWLTTFEPSEIKMEVVCASST
;
A
#
# COMPACT_ATOMS: atom_id res chain seq x y z
N MET A 1 -6.78 10.13 -10.35
CA MET A 1 -7.75 9.36 -9.56
C MET A 1 -7.48 9.73 -8.11
N GLU A 2 -8.49 10.14 -7.35
CA GLU A 2 -8.33 10.50 -5.95
C GLU A 2 -8.62 9.25 -5.11
N PHE A 3 -7.61 8.78 -4.37
CA PHE A 3 -7.76 7.67 -3.44
C PHE A 3 -8.32 8.16 -2.12
N LYS A 4 -9.10 7.33 -1.44
CA LYS A 4 -9.68 7.61 -0.12
C LYS A 4 -9.06 6.71 0.93
N GLN A 5 -9.02 7.23 2.16
CA GLN A 5 -8.70 6.40 3.31
C GLN A 5 -9.71 5.25 3.38
N TYR A 6 -9.20 4.05 3.60
CA TYR A 6 -9.89 2.75 3.58
C TYR A 6 -10.26 2.20 2.20
N ASP A 7 -9.83 2.82 1.11
CA ASP A 7 -9.88 2.14 -0.19
C ASP A 7 -9.01 0.88 -0.14
N VAL A 8 -9.57 -0.23 -0.63
CA VAL A 8 -8.82 -1.44 -0.91
C VAL A 8 -8.20 -1.29 -2.29
N ILE A 9 -6.89 -1.42 -2.38
CA ILE A 9 -6.13 -1.23 -3.61
C ILE A 9 -5.34 -2.48 -3.98
N LYS A 10 -4.99 -2.58 -5.25
CA LYS A 10 -4.01 -3.54 -5.76
C LYS A 10 -2.77 -2.79 -6.25
N VAL A 11 -1.60 -3.25 -5.83
CA VAL A 11 -0.30 -2.69 -6.24
C VAL A 11 -0.01 -3.12 -7.68
N LEU A 12 0.16 -2.15 -8.58
CA LEU A 12 0.46 -2.39 -9.99
C LEU A 12 1.95 -2.18 -10.31
N GLU A 13 2.58 -1.20 -9.66
CA GLU A 13 4.00 -0.87 -9.85
C GLU A 13 4.57 -0.25 -8.57
N ILE A 14 5.84 -0.52 -8.28
CA ILE A 14 6.61 0.18 -7.24
C ILE A 14 7.88 0.72 -7.89
N SER A 15 8.00 2.03 -7.98
CA SER A 15 9.09 2.72 -8.67
C SER A 15 10.28 2.99 -7.76
N ASN A 16 10.11 3.00 -6.42
CA ASN A 16 11.22 3.13 -5.48
C ASN A 16 11.77 1.75 -5.06
N PRO A 17 12.98 1.35 -5.51
CA PRO A 17 13.55 0.03 -5.23
C PRO A 17 13.88 -0.17 -3.75
N LYS A 18 14.00 0.88 -2.94
CA LYS A 18 14.22 0.76 -1.49
C LYS A 18 13.01 0.15 -0.78
N LYS A 19 11.80 0.37 -1.30
CA LYS A 19 10.55 -0.18 -0.75
C LYS A 19 10.44 -1.69 -0.95
N LEU A 20 11.22 -2.25 -1.88
CA LEU A 20 11.28 -3.69 -2.18
C LEU A 20 12.29 -4.45 -1.30
N GLN A 21 13.12 -3.75 -0.51
CA GLN A 21 14.17 -4.36 0.30
C GLN A 21 13.73 -4.42 1.77
N GLY A 22 13.53 -5.64 2.28
CA GLY A 22 12.83 -5.99 3.53
C GLY A 22 13.42 -5.56 4.86
N ARG A 23 14.17 -4.45 4.92
CA ARG A 23 14.67 -3.88 6.18
C ARG A 23 14.64 -2.35 6.26
N GLY A 24 14.11 -1.64 5.26
CA GLY A 24 14.30 -0.19 5.15
C GLY A 24 13.22 0.71 5.75
N SER A 25 11.93 0.33 5.67
CA SER A 25 10.84 1.24 6.07
C SER A 25 9.48 0.57 6.27
N CYS A 26 9.44 -0.75 6.40
CA CYS A 26 8.21 -1.53 6.41
C CYS A 26 8.04 -2.26 7.74
N LEU A 27 6.91 -2.07 8.42
CA LEU A 27 6.49 -2.95 9.51
C LEU A 27 5.91 -4.22 8.90
N GLY A 28 6.15 -5.40 9.50
CA GLY A 28 5.67 -6.68 9.00
C GLY A 28 6.78 -7.70 8.73
N TYR A 29 6.42 -8.81 8.08
CA TYR A 29 7.31 -9.95 7.82
C TYR A 29 7.71 -10.12 6.35
N CYS A 30 7.18 -9.32 5.43
CA CYS A 30 7.63 -9.29 4.04
C CYS A 30 7.71 -7.86 3.49
N SER A 31 8.24 -7.71 2.28
CA SER A 31 8.24 -6.45 1.55
C SER A 31 6.98 -6.31 0.68
N PRO A 32 6.53 -5.07 0.40
CA PRO A 32 5.57 -4.80 -0.66
C PRO A 32 6.02 -5.40 -2.00
N LYS A 33 5.08 -5.99 -2.75
CA LYS A 33 5.31 -6.47 -4.12
C LYS A 33 4.13 -6.19 -5.04
N ILE A 34 4.41 -6.20 -6.34
CA ILE A 34 3.39 -6.10 -7.38
C ILE A 34 2.36 -7.23 -7.21
N GLY A 35 1.08 -6.88 -7.32
CA GLY A 35 -0.05 -7.78 -7.18
C GLY A 35 -0.55 -7.95 -5.74
N ASP A 36 0.16 -7.42 -4.74
CA ASP A 36 -0.39 -7.37 -3.38
C ASP A 36 -1.67 -6.53 -3.35
N VAL A 37 -2.63 -6.97 -2.54
CA VAL A 37 -3.84 -6.23 -2.21
C VAL A 37 -3.69 -5.70 -0.80
N GLY A 38 -3.93 -4.41 -0.61
CA GLY A 38 -3.80 -3.74 0.67
C GLY A 38 -4.88 -2.68 0.84
N THR A 39 -4.97 -2.12 2.04
CA THR A 39 -5.90 -1.05 2.38
C THR A 39 -5.11 0.23 2.65
N ILE A 40 -5.56 1.36 2.13
CA ILE A 40 -5.01 2.66 2.50
C ILE A 40 -5.48 2.97 3.93
N VAL A 41 -4.60 2.88 4.91
CA VAL A 41 -4.97 3.07 6.33
C VAL A 41 -4.85 4.53 6.78
N GLU A 42 -4.03 5.34 6.10
CA GLU A 42 -3.86 6.77 6.36
C GLU A 42 -3.46 7.52 5.08
N ILE A 43 -3.91 8.77 4.95
CA ILE A 43 -3.52 9.67 3.86
C ILE A 43 -2.92 10.93 4.46
N TYR A 44 -1.60 11.05 4.35
CA TYR A 44 -0.89 12.25 4.75
C TYR A 44 -1.06 13.34 3.69
N THR A 45 -1.30 14.57 4.12
CA THR A 45 -1.39 15.75 3.24
C THR A 45 -0.37 16.83 3.57
N THR A 46 0.28 16.74 4.74
CA THR A 46 1.25 17.73 5.24
C THR A 46 2.49 17.00 5.77
N PRO A 47 3.72 17.33 5.30
CA PRO A 47 4.07 18.38 4.34
C PRO A 47 3.80 18.02 2.86
N CYS A 48 3.56 16.74 2.55
CA CYS A 48 3.31 16.25 1.20
C CYS A 48 2.25 15.13 1.22
N LEU A 49 1.74 14.80 0.03
CA LEU A 49 0.80 13.69 -0.15
C LEU A 49 1.53 12.36 0.01
N GLY A 50 1.00 11.48 0.85
CA GLY A 50 1.50 10.12 1.03
C GLY A 50 0.41 9.17 1.48
N TYR A 51 0.57 7.89 1.15
CA TYR A 51 -0.38 6.84 1.49
C TYR A 51 0.31 5.81 2.36
N ASP A 52 -0.18 5.60 3.58
CA ASP A 52 0.15 4.39 4.33
C ASP A 52 -0.77 3.28 3.87
N ILE A 53 -0.15 2.21 3.39
CA ILE A 53 -0.87 1.06 2.87
C ILE A 53 -0.49 -0.15 3.72
N GLU A 54 -1.50 -0.84 4.22
CA GLU A 54 -1.35 -2.10 4.94
C GLU A 54 -1.78 -3.26 4.04
N CYS A 55 -0.91 -4.27 3.89
CA CYS A 55 -1.27 -5.57 3.37
C CYS A 55 -1.29 -6.57 4.52
N SER A 56 -2.39 -7.29 4.65
CA SER A 56 -2.57 -8.33 5.67
C SER A 56 -2.79 -9.69 5.00
N ASP A 57 -2.45 -10.78 5.70
CA ASP A 57 -2.80 -12.13 5.25
C ASP A 57 -4.23 -12.52 5.62
N GLU A 58 -4.65 -13.72 5.23
CA GLU A 58 -5.99 -14.26 5.50
C GLU A 58 -6.34 -14.41 6.99
N LYS A 59 -5.35 -14.28 7.89
CA LYS A 59 -5.55 -14.32 9.35
C LYS A 59 -5.58 -12.92 9.96
N GLY A 60 -5.49 -11.87 9.13
CA GLY A 60 -5.43 -10.49 9.58
C GLY A 60 -4.07 -10.08 10.14
N VAL A 61 -3.00 -10.84 9.88
CA VAL A 61 -1.64 -10.44 10.29
C VAL A 61 -1.05 -9.52 9.23
N THR A 62 -0.51 -8.38 9.65
CA THR A 62 0.18 -7.44 8.76
C THR A 62 1.40 -8.11 8.11
N LYS A 63 1.31 -8.36 6.80
CA LYS A 63 2.42 -8.79 5.94
C LYS A 63 3.42 -7.66 5.77
N TRP A 64 2.91 -6.47 5.44
CA TRP A 64 3.67 -5.24 5.39
C TRP A 64 2.77 -4.02 5.60
N LEU A 65 3.33 -2.97 6.18
CA LEU A 65 2.77 -1.62 6.26
C LEU A 65 3.85 -0.65 5.80
N THR A 66 3.55 0.18 4.81
CA THR A 66 4.54 1.07 4.18
C THR A 66 3.90 2.33 3.63
N THR A 67 4.55 3.47 3.88
CA THR A 67 4.22 4.75 3.28
C THR A 67 4.75 4.84 1.86
N PHE A 68 3.93 5.29 0.92
CA PHE A 68 4.33 5.62 -0.45
C PHE A 68 3.96 7.06 -0.79
N GLU A 69 4.88 7.78 -1.42
CA GLU A 69 4.51 8.97 -2.18
C GLU A 69 3.77 8.57 -3.47
N PRO A 70 2.90 9.42 -4.04
CA PRO A 70 2.21 9.14 -5.30
C PRO A 70 3.15 8.80 -6.47
N SER A 71 4.39 9.29 -6.43
CA SER A 71 5.42 9.04 -7.46
C SER A 71 6.06 7.65 -7.33
N GLU A 72 5.94 6.99 -6.17
CA GLU A 72 6.63 5.73 -5.86
C GLU A 72 5.78 4.49 -6.15
N ILE A 73 4.47 4.66 -6.35
CA ILE A 73 3.53 3.55 -6.49
C ILE A 73 2.47 3.84 -7.55
N LYS A 74 2.12 2.81 -8.33
CA LYS A 74 0.87 2.78 -9.10
C LYS A 74 -0.04 1.73 -8.49
N MET A 75 -1.30 2.10 -8.31
CA MET A 75 -2.31 1.23 -7.72
C MET A 75 -3.68 1.48 -8.33
N GLU A 76 -4.56 0.50 -8.21
CA GLU A 76 -5.97 0.60 -8.61
C GLU A 76 -6.87 0.21 -7.45
N VAL A 77 -8.05 0.85 -7.33
CA VAL A 77 -9.05 0.45 -6.34
C VAL A 77 -9.66 -0.88 -6.77
N VAL A 78 -9.67 -1.84 -5.85
CA VAL A 78 -10.38 -3.10 -6.02
C VAL A 78 -11.86 -2.81 -5.76
N CYS A 79 -12.65 -2.64 -6.82
CA CYS A 79 -14.10 -2.59 -6.68
C CYS A 79 -14.56 -3.90 -6.03
N ALA A 80 -15.21 -3.82 -4.86
CA ALA A 80 -15.99 -4.92 -4.35
C ALA A 80 -17.06 -5.21 -5.41
N SER A 81 -16.91 -6.33 -6.11
CA SER A 81 -18.03 -6.88 -6.87
C SER A 81 -19.09 -7.17 -5.84
N SER A 82 -20.17 -6.39 -5.85
CA SER A 82 -21.31 -6.64 -4.98
C SER A 82 -21.85 -8.03 -5.35
N THR A 83 -21.50 -9.03 -4.57
CA THR A 83 -22.11 -10.37 -4.64
C THR A 83 -23.51 -10.34 -4.04
#